data_AF-A0A1C5ZPJ1-F1
#
_entry.id   AF-A0A1C5ZPJ1-F1
#
_cell.length_a   1.000
_cell.length_b   1.000
_cell.length_c   1.000
_cell.angle_alpha   90.00
_cell.angle_beta   90.00
_cell.angle_gamma   90.00
#
_symmetry.space_group_name_H-M   'P 1'
#
loop_
_entity.id
_entity.type
_entity.pdbx_description
1 polymer ?
#
loop_
_entity_poly.entity_id
_entity_poly.type
_entity_poly.pdbx_seq_one_letter_code
_entity_poly.pdbx_strand_id
1 'polypeptide(L)'
;MTSAKNYKDKKVLPLVERLKEVVKALTIKCVQLAEQVKKLTAKTAGQQEQINRLTDKVMEQRNKIDRLEEKAADLERLERYFGKEQVQSVVEQSKDLERAEKANMRPKRAFEMSR
;
A
#
# COMPACT_ATOMS: atom_id res chain seq x y z
N MET A 1 69.96 -26.95 -0.29
CA MET A 1 68.64 -27.04 0.37
C MET A 1 68.16 -25.66 0.75
N THR A 2 66.90 -25.31 0.49
CA THR A 2 66.32 -24.07 1.04
C THR A 2 66.21 -24.17 2.55
N SER A 3 66.91 -23.29 3.26
CA SER A 3 66.77 -23.16 4.72
C SER A 3 65.32 -22.85 5.08
N ALA A 4 64.85 -23.38 6.22
CA ALA A 4 63.50 -23.17 6.73
C ALA A 4 63.11 -21.68 6.80
N LYS A 5 64.08 -20.81 7.10
CA LYS A 5 63.91 -19.35 7.08
C LYS A 5 63.55 -18.83 5.68
N ASN A 6 64.28 -19.27 4.65
CA ASN A 6 64.06 -18.84 3.27
C ASN A 6 62.71 -19.32 2.73
N TYR A 7 62.24 -20.51 3.16
CA TYR A 7 60.91 -21.02 2.81
C TYR A 7 59.79 -20.19 3.47
N LYS A 8 59.94 -19.89 4.76
CA LYS A 8 59.00 -19.03 5.49
C LYS A 8 58.86 -17.66 4.83
N ASP A 9 59.99 -17.02 4.54
CA ASP A 9 60.00 -15.64 4.04
C ASP A 9 59.51 -15.54 2.60
N LYS A 10 59.88 -16.48 1.71
CA LYS A 10 59.54 -16.41 0.29
C LYS A 10 58.22 -17.06 -0.11
N LYS A 11 57.67 -17.96 0.72
CA LYS A 11 56.46 -18.71 0.37
C LYS A 11 55.32 -18.54 1.38
N VAL A 12 55.61 -18.65 2.67
CA VAL A 12 54.55 -18.60 3.69
C VAL A 12 54.03 -17.18 3.89
N LEU A 13 54.92 -16.19 4.06
CA LEU A 13 54.51 -14.79 4.25
C LEU A 13 53.65 -14.25 3.09
N PRO A 14 54.04 -14.40 1.81
CA PRO A 14 53.23 -13.91 0.69
C PRO A 14 51.86 -14.59 0.58
N LEU A 15 51.76 -15.88 0.92
CA LEU A 15 50.49 -16.60 0.95
C LEU A 15 49.57 -16.07 2.04
N VAL A 16 50.11 -15.79 3.23
CA VAL A 16 49.35 -15.21 4.35
C VAL A 16 48.86 -13.80 4.00
N GLU A 17 49.68 -12.98 3.36
CA GLU A 17 49.29 -11.64 2.91
C GLU A 17 48.16 -11.69 1.87
N ARG A 18 48.30 -12.55 0.84
CA ARG A 18 47.25 -12.74 -0.17
C ARG A 18 45.95 -13.27 0.43
N LEU A 19 46.04 -14.21 1.39
CA LEU A 19 44.86 -14.70 2.11
C LEU A 19 44.18 -13.58 2.90
N LYS A 20 44.96 -12.73 3.58
CA LYS A 20 44.44 -11.59 4.34
C LYS A 20 43.67 -10.62 3.44
N GLU A 21 44.18 -10.34 2.24
CA GLU A 21 43.49 -9.49 1.26
C GLU A 21 42.17 -10.09 0.78
N VAL A 22 42.17 -11.39 0.44
CA VAL A 22 40.96 -12.10 0.02
C VAL A 22 39.92 -12.11 1.14
N VAL A 23 40.32 -12.39 2.39
CA VAL A 23 39.43 -12.37 3.55
C VAL A 23 38.83 -10.98 3.78
N LYS A 24 39.64 -9.91 3.67
CA LYS A 24 39.15 -8.53 3.77
C LYS A 24 38.11 -8.21 2.69
N ALA A 25 38.41 -8.54 1.43
CA ALA A 25 37.51 -8.29 0.31
C ALA A 25 36.18 -9.06 0.45
N LEU A 26 36.26 -10.33 0.88
CA LEU A 26 35.07 -11.13 1.17
C LEU A 26 34.25 -10.56 2.33
N THR A 27 34.92 -10.13 3.40
CA THR A 27 34.24 -9.53 4.57
C THR A 27 33.44 -8.29 4.16
N ILE A 28 34.03 -7.41 3.35
CA ILE A 28 33.34 -6.22 2.82
C ILE A 28 32.11 -6.63 2.00
N LYS A 29 32.25 -7.60 1.09
CA LYS A 29 31.12 -8.11 0.28
C LYS A 29 30.01 -8.70 1.14
N CYS A 30 30.35 -9.46 2.18
CA CYS A 30 29.36 -10.02 3.11
C CYS A 30 28.56 -8.93 3.82
N VAL A 31 29.21 -7.85 4.28
CA VAL A 31 28.53 -6.71 4.91
C VAL A 31 27.62 -6.00 3.90
N GLN A 32 28.09 -5.75 2.69
CA GLN A 32 27.30 -5.13 1.62
C GLN A 32 26.06 -5.96 1.26
N LEU A 33 26.21 -7.28 1.15
CA LEU A 33 25.09 -8.19 0.91
C LEU A 33 24.10 -8.19 2.08
N ALA A 34 24.59 -8.21 3.32
CA ALA A 34 23.73 -8.15 4.50
C ALA A 34 22.89 -6.86 4.54
N GLU A 35 23.46 -5.73 4.16
CA GLU A 35 22.74 -4.45 4.06
C GLU A 35 21.69 -4.47 2.93
N GLN A 36 22.03 -5.03 1.76
CA GLN A 36 21.08 -5.18 0.66
C GLN A 36 19.90 -6.08 1.04
N VAL A 37 20.16 -7.21 1.71
CA VAL A 37 19.12 -8.10 2.20
C VAL A 37 18.18 -7.36 3.14
N LYS A 38 18.71 -6.63 4.14
CA LYS A 38 17.88 -5.83 5.07
C LYS A 38 16.98 -4.83 4.33
N LYS A 39 17.54 -4.12 3.34
CA LYS A 39 16.79 -3.14 2.54
C LYS A 39 15.67 -3.80 1.72
N LEU A 40 15.94 -4.94 1.11
CA LEU A 40 14.94 -5.69 0.35
C LEU A 40 13.85 -6.24 1.27
N THR A 41 14.21 -6.83 2.41
CA THR A 41 13.24 -7.33 3.41
C THR A 41 12.29 -6.22 3.88
N ALA A 42 12.80 -5.03 4.19
CA ALA A 42 11.96 -3.90 4.59
C ALA A 42 11.00 -3.45 3.47
N LYS A 43 11.46 -3.42 2.22
CA LYS A 43 10.61 -3.10 1.06
C LYS A 43 9.52 -4.15 0.87
N THR A 44 9.88 -5.44 0.94
CA THR A 44 8.91 -6.54 0.79
C THR A 44 7.85 -6.50 1.89
N ALA A 45 8.23 -6.22 3.14
CA ALA A 45 7.27 -6.04 4.22
C ALA A 45 6.31 -4.87 3.97
N GLY A 46 6.83 -3.71 3.56
CA GLY A 46 6.00 -2.55 3.22
C GLY A 46 5.06 -2.81 2.03
N GLN A 47 5.52 -3.54 1.02
CA GLN A 47 4.68 -3.97 -0.10
C GLN A 47 3.58 -4.93 0.35
N GLN A 48 3.89 -5.87 1.25
CA GLN A 48 2.89 -6.80 1.79
C GLN A 48 1.77 -6.06 2.53
N GLU A 49 2.11 -5.04 3.34
CA GLU A 49 1.09 -4.21 4.00
C GLU A 49 0.21 -3.46 3.01
N GLN A 50 0.79 -2.92 1.92
CA GLN A 50 0.02 -2.25 0.88
C GLN A 50 -0.92 -3.20 0.16
N ILE A 51 -0.46 -4.42 -0.15
CA ILE A 51 -1.28 -5.46 -0.76
C ILE A 51 -2.47 -5.81 0.14
N ASN A 52 -2.24 -6.00 1.44
CA ASN A 52 -3.31 -6.29 2.39
C ASN A 52 -4.36 -5.16 2.42
N ARG A 53 -3.92 -3.91 2.55
CA ARG A 53 -4.82 -2.73 2.55
C ARG A 53 -5.62 -2.61 1.25
N LEU A 54 -5.01 -2.88 0.10
CA LEU A 54 -5.70 -2.85 -1.19
C LEU A 54 -6.69 -4.01 -1.31
N THR A 55 -6.33 -5.19 -0.82
CA THR A 55 -7.21 -6.36 -0.80
C THR A 55 -8.47 -6.09 0.03
N ASP A 56 -8.32 -5.53 1.22
CA ASP A 56 -9.44 -5.16 2.09
C ASP A 56 -10.37 -4.15 1.38
N LYS A 57 -9.79 -3.12 0.75
CA LYS A 57 -10.56 -2.13 -0.02
C LYS A 57 -11.32 -2.75 -1.19
N VAL A 58 -10.70 -3.68 -1.92
CA VAL A 58 -11.36 -4.39 -3.03
C VAL A 58 -12.54 -5.20 -2.51
N MET A 59 -12.40 -5.87 -1.37
CA MET A 59 -13.48 -6.62 -0.74
C MET A 59 -14.63 -5.71 -0.29
N GLU A 60 -14.33 -4.58 0.34
CA GLU A 60 -15.34 -3.58 0.72
C GLU A 60 -16.07 -3.00 -0.50
N GLN A 61 -15.32 -2.68 -1.57
CA GLN A 61 -15.89 -2.20 -2.82
C GLN A 61 -16.79 -3.24 -3.46
N ARG A 62 -16.40 -4.51 -3.46
CA ARG A 62 -17.23 -5.62 -3.96
C ARG A 62 -18.55 -5.71 -3.20
N ASN A 63 -18.49 -5.71 -1.87
CA ASN A 63 -19.70 -5.72 -1.03
C ASN A 63 -20.61 -4.50 -1.31
N LYS A 64 -20.02 -3.34 -1.63
CA LYS A 64 -20.79 -2.14 -2.02
C LYS A 64 -21.43 -2.30 -3.41
N ILE A 65 -20.72 -2.91 -4.36
CA ILE A 65 -21.25 -3.22 -5.70
C ILE A 65 -22.44 -4.17 -5.57
N ASP A 66 -22.30 -5.27 -4.83
CA ASP A 66 -23.39 -6.25 -4.67
C ASP A 66 -24.68 -5.58 -4.12
N ARG A 67 -24.53 -4.68 -3.13
CA ARG A 67 -25.67 -3.91 -2.59
C ARG A 67 -26.24 -2.89 -3.57
N LEU A 68 -25.41 -2.31 -4.44
CA LEU A 68 -25.87 -1.37 -5.46
C LEU A 68 -26.61 -2.11 -6.58
N GLU A 69 -26.12 -3.29 -6.98
CA GLU A 69 -26.78 -4.16 -7.96
C GLU A 69 -28.14 -4.63 -7.45
N GLU A 70 -28.25 -5.03 -6.17
CA GLU A 70 -29.52 -5.38 -5.53
C GLU A 70 -30.51 -4.20 -5.59
N LYS A 71 -30.08 -3.00 -5.19
CA LYS A 71 -30.91 -1.79 -5.26
C LYS A 71 -31.30 -1.40 -6.68
N ALA A 72 -30.42 -1.61 -7.66
CA ALA A 72 -30.73 -1.36 -9.06
C ALA A 72 -31.82 -2.33 -9.54
N ALA A 73 -31.71 -3.60 -9.18
CA ALA A 73 -32.74 -4.60 -9.50
C ALA A 73 -34.08 -4.30 -8.81
N ASP A 74 -34.06 -3.81 -7.56
CA ASP A 74 -35.27 -3.33 -6.88
C ASP A 74 -35.90 -2.13 -7.61
N LEU A 75 -35.09 -1.17 -8.04
CA LEU A 75 -35.57 -0.01 -8.78
C LEU A 75 -36.20 -0.42 -10.11
N GLU A 76 -35.57 -1.33 -10.86
CA GLU A 76 -36.15 -1.88 -12.08
C GLU A 76 -37.49 -2.59 -11.83
N ARG A 77 -37.61 -3.32 -10.72
CA ARG A 77 -38.89 -3.93 -10.31
C ARG A 77 -39.94 -2.85 -10.10
N LEU A 78 -39.61 -1.77 -9.39
CA LEU A 78 -40.54 -0.65 -9.17
C LEU A 78 -40.94 0.03 -10.48
N GLU A 79 -39.99 0.29 -11.38
CA GLU A 79 -40.27 0.89 -12.69
C GLU A 79 -41.23 0.02 -13.54
N ARG A 80 -41.14 -1.31 -13.43
CA ARG A 80 -42.08 -2.23 -14.11
C ARG A 80 -43.51 -2.16 -13.55
N TYR A 81 -43.67 -1.96 -12.24
CA TYR A 81 -44.99 -1.92 -11.59
C TYR A 81 -45.65 -0.54 -11.65
N PHE A 82 -44.90 0.53 -11.40
CA PHE A 82 -45.42 1.90 -11.27
C PHE A 82 -45.19 2.75 -12.52
N GLY A 83 -44.37 2.27 -13.47
CA GLY A 83 -43.93 3.05 -14.61
C GLY A 83 -42.73 3.93 -14.29
N LYS A 84 -41.86 4.09 -15.29
CA LYS A 84 -40.58 4.79 -15.17
C LYS A 84 -40.73 6.25 -14.76
N GLU A 85 -41.70 6.97 -15.34
CA GLU A 85 -41.90 8.40 -15.08
C GLU A 85 -42.29 8.68 -13.62
N GLN A 86 -43.19 7.85 -13.06
CA GLN A 86 -43.63 8.00 -11.68
C GLN A 86 -42.48 7.73 -10.70
N VAL A 87 -41.71 6.65 -10.93
CA VAL A 87 -40.55 6.31 -10.10
C VAL A 87 -39.49 7.42 -10.16
N GLN A 88 -39.18 7.94 -11.34
CA GLN A 88 -38.21 9.03 -11.50
C GLN A 88 -38.65 10.31 -10.82
N SER A 89 -39.95 10.67 -10.89
CA SER A 89 -40.49 11.85 -10.20
C SER A 89 -40.28 11.76 -8.68
N VAL A 90 -40.59 10.60 -8.08
CA VAL A 90 -40.38 10.37 -6.64
C VAL A 90 -38.91 10.44 -6.27
N VAL A 91 -38.02 9.86 -7.09
CA VAL A 91 -36.57 9.88 -6.86
C VAL A 91 -36.02 11.31 -6.89
N GLU A 92 -36.41 12.13 -7.86
CA GLU A 92 -35.94 13.53 -7.93
C GLU A 92 -36.47 14.37 -6.77
N GLN A 93 -37.75 14.23 -6.40
CA GLN A 93 -38.29 14.89 -5.21
C GLN A 93 -37.50 14.52 -3.94
N SER A 94 -37.17 13.23 -3.78
CA SER A 94 -36.36 12.77 -2.64
C SER A 94 -34.95 13.34 -2.66
N LYS A 95 -34.30 13.45 -3.82
CA LYS A 95 -32.96 14.06 -3.95
C LYS A 95 -32.97 15.53 -3.58
N ASP A 96 -34.00 16.26 -3.97
CA ASP A 96 -34.14 17.68 -3.66
C ASP A 96 -34.38 17.92 -2.17
N LEU A 97 -35.18 17.07 -1.52
CA LEU A 97 -35.35 17.07 -0.07
C LEU A 97 -34.01 16.80 0.65
N GLU A 98 -33.25 15.78 0.24
CA GLU A 98 -31.95 15.46 0.86
C GLU A 98 -30.94 16.61 0.69
N ARG A 99 -30.93 17.27 -0.48
CA ARG A 99 -30.09 18.46 -0.73
C ARG A 99 -30.49 19.62 0.18
N ALA A 100 -31.79 19.87 0.35
CA ALA A 100 -32.31 20.92 1.21
C ALA A 100 -31.95 20.67 2.68
N GLU A 101 -32.10 19.43 3.17
CA GLU A 101 -31.69 19.03 4.52
C GLU A 101 -30.18 19.22 4.74
N LYS A 102 -29.35 18.77 3.79
CA LYS A 102 -27.89 18.96 3.85
C LYS A 102 -27.50 20.44 3.86
N ALA A 103 -28.22 21.31 3.16
CA ALA A 103 -27.98 22.75 3.17
C ALA A 103 -28.36 23.37 4.52
N ASN A 104 -29.46 22.93 5.14
CA ASN A 104 -29.90 23.38 6.46
C ASN A 104 -29.01 22.90 7.60
N MET A 105 -28.41 21.71 7.48
CA MET A 105 -27.47 21.14 8.46
C MET A 105 -26.04 21.70 8.35
N ARG A 106 -25.72 22.50 7.33
CA ARG A 106 -24.43 23.20 7.28
C ARG A 106 -24.41 24.28 8.37
N PRO A 107 -23.45 24.26 9.31
CA PRO A 107 -23.37 25.29 10.34
C PRO A 107 -23.20 26.66 9.67
N LYS A 108 -24.13 27.57 9.96
CA LYS A 108 -23.98 28.99 9.60
C LYS A 108 -22.72 29.49 10.33
N ARG A 109 -21.65 29.82 9.59
CA ARG A 109 -20.48 30.48 10.18
C ARG A 109 -20.94 31.83 10.71
N ALA A 110 -21.27 31.89 12.00
CA ALA A 110 -21.41 33.15 12.71
C ALA A 110 -20.01 33.73 12.88
N PHE A 111 -19.56 34.51 11.90
CA PHE A 111 -18.55 35.53 12.16
C PHE A 111 -19.28 36.75 12.74
N GLU A 112 -19.75 36.61 13.98
CA GLU A 112 -20.05 37.79 14.80
C GLU A 112 -18.70 38.29 15.32
N MET A 113 -18.06 39.17 14.55
CA MET A 113 -16.99 40.00 15.08
C MET A 113 -17.64 41.07 15.94
N SER A 114 -17.59 40.88 17.26
CA SER A 114 -17.84 41.96 18.23
C SER A 114 -16.90 43.13 17.92
N ARG A 115 -17.48 44.27 17.59
CA ARG A 115 -16.79 45.57 17.53
C ARG A 115 -16.92 46.28 18.86
#